data_AF-R7C9R8-F1
#
_entry.id   AF-R7C9R8-F1
#
_cell.length_a   1.000
_cell.length_b   1.000
_cell.length_c   1.000
_cell.angle_alpha   90.00
_cell.angle_beta   90.00
_cell.angle_gamma   90.00
#
_symmetry.space_group_name_H-M   'P 1'
#
loop_
_entity.id
_entity.type
_entity.pdbx_description
1 polymer ?
#
loop_
_entity_poly.entity_id
_entity_poly.type
_entity_poly.pdbx_seq_one_letter_code
_entity_poly.pdbx_strand_id
1 'polypeptide(L)'
;MEGLIENIKIAGIASCVPRHTEDNMDYGNVLGEKRVKKQVKLTGIRKRHTSRIEQRASDLAICAANDLLTKLVWKKDEIGVLIYMTQSPDYLIPSTAIALQERMGLPKEVVAFDVNLGCSSFGYGIHIASSLMNTMPACKKALCLVADRVENMESKRLLNADTVSFSLLTGSAASAVAIEKKQGACITFSESCDGSHYDAILARSSWTGTYMQGNMVFEYAINDVSNRVNQFMEDHKLQVEDIDYFIFHQAQKLILDNISFACNIPSEKMLTSLEEYGNTSGASVPLTLCANAELLHKKDCIKVITCGFGVGLSCSIDYMELSTDTILPVTESDWHYDEDKERCGVLWQSKIIVMDADTSLMEYVSEILDTQTAELILCGKKQQKLEKIANKHIWNTKIVVGENEMEIVNQLTEEENVTAIVGQISEDSVDKLLRNHILQEDASIIILDKKECELPAIHEEYPSVRICSLVYNEKSLDIINDNWTYEFMKRNLPIEMIRPTYLAFGIGWCLRKESKLFTKMTLYLDESLDKFVL
;
A
#
# COMPACT_ATOMS: atom_id res chain seq x y z
N MET A 1 24.90 7.00 -17.86
CA MET A 1 25.87 5.90 -18.03
C MET A 1 25.29 5.02 -19.10
N GLU A 2 26.01 4.83 -20.19
CA GLU A 2 25.51 4.09 -21.35
C GLU A 2 26.34 2.85 -21.58
N GLY A 3 25.73 1.81 -22.12
CA GLY A 3 26.43 0.57 -22.37
C GLY A 3 25.58 -0.52 -23.00
N LEU A 4 26.21 -1.69 -23.11
CA LEU A 4 25.62 -2.91 -23.64
C LEU A 4 25.64 -3.98 -22.56
N ILE A 5 24.50 -4.61 -22.34
CA ILE A 5 24.39 -5.86 -21.59
C ILE A 5 24.49 -6.98 -22.62
N GLU A 6 25.66 -7.60 -22.71
CA GLU A 6 25.90 -8.72 -23.62
C GLU A 6 25.41 -10.05 -23.04
N ASN A 7 25.01 -10.95 -23.94
CA ASN A 7 24.62 -12.34 -23.70
C ASN A 7 23.41 -12.51 -22.78
N ILE A 8 22.52 -11.53 -22.74
CA ILE A 8 21.29 -11.55 -21.95
C ILE A 8 20.10 -11.25 -22.87
N LYS A 9 19.00 -11.98 -22.65
CA LYS A 9 17.69 -11.66 -23.21
C LYS A 9 16.65 -11.57 -22.09
N ILE A 10 15.58 -10.83 -22.37
CA ILE A 10 14.32 -10.96 -21.64
C ILE A 10 13.59 -12.17 -22.20
N ALA A 11 13.38 -13.19 -21.36
CA ALA A 11 12.76 -14.46 -21.73
C ALA A 11 11.23 -14.42 -21.66
N GLY A 12 10.66 -13.48 -20.92
CA GLY A 12 9.21 -13.25 -20.86
C GLY A 12 8.84 -12.25 -19.77
N ILE A 13 7.60 -11.74 -19.85
CA ILE A 13 7.04 -10.74 -18.94
C ILE A 13 5.59 -11.11 -18.63
N ALA A 14 5.22 -11.06 -17.35
CA ALA A 14 3.83 -11.18 -16.92
C ALA A 14 3.52 -10.08 -15.91
N SER A 15 2.26 -9.66 -15.83
CA SER A 15 1.81 -8.67 -14.85
C SER A 15 0.50 -9.08 -14.21
N CYS A 16 0.37 -8.79 -12.92
CA CYS A 16 -0.82 -9.02 -12.13
C CYS A 16 -1.26 -7.73 -11.45
N VAL A 17 -2.57 -7.50 -11.40
CA VAL A 17 -3.21 -6.39 -10.70
C VAL A 17 -4.25 -6.91 -9.70
N PRO A 18 -4.65 -6.13 -8.68
CA PRO A 18 -5.79 -6.47 -7.83
C PRO A 18 -7.08 -6.60 -8.65
N ARG A 19 -8.08 -7.41 -8.24
CA ARG A 19 -9.41 -7.33 -8.89
C ARG A 19 -10.20 -6.09 -8.48
N HIS A 20 -9.89 -5.51 -7.33
CA HIS A 20 -10.58 -4.31 -6.88
C HIS A 20 -10.20 -3.11 -7.75
N THR A 21 -11.22 -2.44 -8.28
CA THR A 21 -11.08 -1.28 -9.16
C THR A 21 -11.81 -0.07 -8.60
N GLU A 22 -11.26 1.11 -8.85
CA GLU A 22 -11.88 2.40 -8.53
C GLU A 22 -12.01 3.23 -9.81
N ASP A 23 -13.22 3.74 -10.12
CA ASP A 23 -13.41 4.72 -11.19
C ASP A 23 -13.19 6.13 -10.62
N ASN A 24 -12.27 6.88 -11.21
CA ASN A 24 -11.97 8.24 -10.81
C ASN A 24 -13.19 9.16 -10.89
N MET A 25 -14.16 8.85 -11.76
CA MET A 25 -15.42 9.60 -11.88
C MET A 25 -16.29 9.53 -10.63
N ASP A 26 -16.17 8.48 -9.81
CA ASP A 26 -16.98 8.28 -8.60
C ASP A 26 -16.62 9.29 -7.47
N TYR A 27 -15.46 9.95 -7.60
CA TYR A 27 -14.96 10.93 -6.63
C TYR A 27 -15.50 12.36 -6.85
N GLY A 28 -16.53 12.52 -7.69
CA GLY A 28 -17.20 13.79 -7.97
C GLY A 28 -17.76 14.47 -6.73
N ASN A 29 -18.27 13.69 -5.76
CA ASN A 29 -18.79 14.21 -4.50
C ASN A 29 -17.71 14.77 -3.56
N VAL A 30 -16.45 14.34 -3.73
CA VAL A 30 -15.32 14.76 -2.88
C VAL A 30 -14.59 15.95 -3.50
N LEU A 31 -14.24 15.86 -4.77
CA LEU A 31 -13.42 16.87 -5.46
C LEU A 31 -14.24 17.90 -6.26
N GLY A 32 -15.52 17.61 -6.49
CA GLY A 32 -16.40 18.34 -7.40
C GLY A 32 -16.35 17.79 -8.83
N GLU A 33 -17.53 17.52 -9.39
CA GLU A 33 -17.75 16.99 -10.75
C GLU A 33 -16.87 17.61 -11.85
N LYS A 34 -16.77 18.94 -11.87
CA LYS A 34 -15.97 19.66 -12.88
C LYS A 34 -14.47 19.40 -12.71
N ARG A 35 -13.99 19.31 -11.48
CA ARG A 35 -12.56 19.07 -11.17
C ARG A 35 -12.19 17.66 -11.58
N VAL A 36 -12.99 16.66 -11.22
CA VAL A 36 -12.76 15.25 -11.58
C VAL A 36 -12.72 15.06 -13.09
N LYS A 37 -13.71 15.59 -13.83
CA LYS A 37 -13.74 15.53 -15.30
C LYS A 37 -12.49 16.15 -15.94
N LYS A 38 -12.03 17.30 -15.41
CA LYS A 38 -10.80 17.95 -15.87
C LYS A 38 -9.56 17.10 -15.54
N GLN A 39 -9.52 16.51 -14.35
CA GLN A 39 -8.42 15.66 -13.92
C GLN A 39 -8.31 14.42 -14.80
N VAL A 40 -9.38 13.63 -14.96
CA VAL A 40 -9.42 12.45 -15.85
C VAL A 40 -8.97 12.81 -17.27
N LYS A 41 -9.41 13.97 -17.81
CA LYS A 41 -8.99 14.42 -19.14
C LYS A 41 -7.49 14.73 -19.25
N LEU A 42 -6.91 15.38 -18.23
CA LEU A 42 -5.49 15.77 -18.22
C LEU A 42 -4.57 14.58 -17.91
N THR A 43 -5.00 13.74 -16.98
CA THR A 43 -4.23 12.57 -16.53
C THR A 43 -4.38 11.40 -17.49
N GLY A 44 -5.51 11.33 -18.20
CA GLY A 44 -5.91 10.18 -19.01
C GLY A 44 -6.26 8.95 -18.18
N ILE A 45 -6.45 9.09 -16.87
CA ILE A 45 -6.68 7.97 -15.95
C ILE A 45 -8.15 7.98 -15.58
N ARG A 46 -8.89 6.96 -16.03
CA ARG A 46 -10.30 6.79 -15.71
C ARG A 46 -10.48 5.79 -14.60
N LYS A 47 -9.86 4.62 -14.71
CA LYS A 47 -9.90 3.56 -13.71
C LYS A 47 -8.50 3.27 -13.21
N ARG A 48 -8.45 2.63 -12.04
CA ARG A 48 -7.23 2.12 -11.43
C ARG A 48 -7.56 0.89 -10.60
N HIS A 49 -6.63 -0.05 -10.58
CA HIS A 49 -6.70 -1.21 -9.70
C HIS A 49 -6.01 -0.87 -8.37
N THR A 50 -6.62 -1.20 -7.24
CA THR A 50 -6.04 -0.91 -5.92
C THR A 50 -6.12 -2.11 -5.00
N SER A 51 -5.09 -2.23 -4.15
CA SER A 51 -4.99 -3.36 -3.24
C SER A 51 -5.89 -3.11 -2.03
N ARG A 52 -6.53 -4.17 -1.55
CA ARG A 52 -7.16 -4.16 -0.23
C ARG A 52 -6.09 -4.16 0.86
N ILE A 53 -6.50 -4.00 2.11
CA ILE A 53 -5.57 -3.85 3.24
C ILE A 53 -4.71 -5.10 3.46
N GLU A 54 -5.28 -6.28 3.21
CA GLU A 54 -4.66 -7.59 3.34
C GLU A 54 -3.71 -7.94 2.19
N GLN A 55 -3.88 -7.32 1.02
CA GLN A 55 -3.12 -7.65 -0.19
C GLN A 55 -1.87 -6.78 -0.33
N ARG A 56 -0.71 -7.44 -0.39
CA ARG A 56 0.60 -6.79 -0.52
C ARG A 56 1.07 -6.73 -1.97
N ALA A 57 2.07 -5.89 -2.22
CA ALA A 57 2.70 -5.80 -3.55
C ALA A 57 3.42 -7.11 -3.91
N SER A 58 4.01 -7.77 -2.90
CA SER A 58 4.67 -9.07 -3.02
C SER A 58 3.70 -10.18 -3.46
N ASP A 59 2.43 -10.12 -3.03
CA ASP A 59 1.42 -11.11 -3.38
C ASP A 59 1.08 -11.10 -4.86
N LEU A 60 0.91 -9.89 -5.40
CA LEU A 60 0.73 -9.66 -6.84
C LEU A 60 1.98 -10.12 -7.61
N ALA A 61 3.18 -9.89 -7.06
CA ALA A 61 4.43 -10.31 -7.68
C ALA A 61 4.55 -11.84 -7.76
N ILE A 62 4.11 -12.56 -6.71
CA ILE A 62 4.01 -14.04 -6.72
C ILE A 62 3.05 -14.51 -7.82
N CYS A 63 1.88 -13.86 -7.95
CA CYS A 63 0.91 -14.21 -8.98
C CYS A 63 1.52 -14.06 -10.39
N ALA A 64 2.09 -12.89 -10.70
CA ALA A 64 2.75 -12.63 -11.97
C ALA A 64 3.92 -13.61 -12.23
N ALA A 65 4.73 -13.91 -11.21
CA ALA A 65 5.84 -14.82 -11.33
C ALA A 65 5.40 -16.25 -11.63
N ASN A 66 4.37 -16.75 -10.95
CA ASN A 66 3.86 -18.11 -11.16
C ASN A 66 3.28 -18.26 -12.57
N ASP A 67 2.54 -17.27 -13.06
CA ASP A 67 2.01 -17.26 -14.44
C ASP A 67 3.16 -17.31 -15.45
N LEU A 68 4.18 -16.48 -15.25
CA LEU A 68 5.35 -16.41 -16.13
C LEU A 68 6.15 -17.72 -16.14
N LEU A 69 6.49 -18.26 -14.97
CA LEU A 69 7.26 -19.50 -14.86
C LEU A 69 6.50 -20.69 -15.46
N THR A 70 5.17 -20.70 -15.32
CA THR A 70 4.30 -21.71 -15.94
C THR A 70 4.35 -21.60 -17.47
N LYS A 71 4.21 -20.39 -18.02
CA LYS A 71 4.29 -20.15 -19.47
C LYS A 71 5.65 -20.55 -20.06
N LEU A 72 6.74 -20.23 -19.35
CA LEU A 72 8.10 -20.53 -19.79
C LEU A 72 8.54 -21.98 -19.52
N VAL A 73 7.75 -22.73 -18.75
CA VAL A 73 8.09 -24.07 -18.26
C VAL A 73 9.46 -24.07 -17.55
N TRP A 74 9.72 -23.01 -16.79
CA TRP A 74 10.97 -22.88 -16.03
C TRP A 74 10.89 -23.63 -14.71
N LYS A 75 11.94 -24.38 -14.39
CA LYS A 75 12.06 -25.00 -13.07
C LYS A 75 12.63 -23.98 -12.08
N LYS A 76 12.07 -23.98 -10.88
CA LYS A 76 12.44 -23.04 -9.81
C LYS A 76 13.90 -23.20 -9.38
N ASP A 77 14.46 -24.40 -9.45
CA ASP A 77 15.86 -24.73 -9.13
C ASP A 77 16.89 -24.16 -10.13
N GLU A 78 16.45 -23.68 -11.29
CA GLU A 78 17.32 -23.04 -12.30
C GLU A 78 17.49 -21.53 -12.08
N ILE A 79 16.69 -20.93 -11.20
CA ILE A 79 16.72 -19.49 -10.90
C ILE A 79 17.83 -19.24 -9.88
N GLY A 80 18.84 -18.46 -10.28
CA GLY A 80 20.00 -18.15 -9.43
C GLY A 80 19.95 -16.76 -8.78
N VAL A 81 19.10 -15.86 -9.28
CA VAL A 81 18.95 -14.49 -8.77
C VAL A 81 17.47 -14.12 -8.74
N LEU A 82 17.04 -13.54 -7.62
CA LEU A 82 15.73 -12.92 -7.41
C LEU A 82 15.94 -11.48 -6.96
N ILE A 83 15.47 -10.51 -7.75
CA ILE A 83 15.50 -9.09 -7.36
C ILE A 83 14.07 -8.61 -7.20
N TYR A 84 13.78 -7.93 -6.09
CA TYR A 84 12.50 -7.29 -5.86
C TYR A 84 12.64 -5.77 -5.87
N MET A 85 12.22 -5.14 -6.97
CA MET A 85 12.21 -3.71 -7.17
C MET A 85 10.90 -3.14 -6.59
N THR A 86 10.97 -2.38 -5.50
CA THR A 86 9.77 -1.86 -4.82
C THR A 86 10.07 -0.62 -3.99
N GLN A 87 9.07 0.24 -3.82
CA GLN A 87 9.03 1.27 -2.76
C GLN A 87 7.99 0.94 -1.67
N SER A 88 7.36 -0.23 -1.76
CA SER A 88 6.36 -0.73 -0.82
C SER A 88 6.69 -2.15 -0.34
N PRO A 89 7.87 -2.34 0.31
CA PRO A 89 8.26 -3.65 0.83
C PRO A 89 7.28 -4.11 1.92
N ASP A 90 7.20 -5.43 2.09
CA ASP A 90 6.34 -6.06 3.10
C ASP A 90 6.83 -5.75 4.52
N TYR A 91 8.15 -5.68 4.67
CA TYR A 91 8.82 -5.46 5.95
C TYR A 91 9.89 -4.39 5.84
N LEU A 92 10.17 -3.72 6.96
CA LEU A 92 11.35 -2.86 7.07
C LEU A 92 12.63 -3.69 7.06
N ILE A 93 12.62 -4.78 7.83
CA ILE A 93 13.60 -5.87 7.82
C ILE A 93 12.86 -7.18 8.12
N PRO A 94 13.22 -8.31 7.48
CA PRO A 94 14.23 -8.49 6.44
C PRO A 94 13.77 -7.96 5.06
N SER A 95 14.59 -8.16 4.01
CA SER A 95 14.17 -7.93 2.62
C SER A 95 12.99 -8.84 2.26
N THR A 96 12.02 -8.28 1.53
CA THR A 96 10.83 -8.99 1.06
C THR A 96 11.20 -10.10 0.08
N ALA A 97 12.21 -9.91 -0.77
CA ALA A 97 12.74 -10.92 -1.67
C ALA A 97 13.19 -12.21 -0.95
N ILE A 98 13.69 -12.10 0.29
CA ILE A 98 14.05 -13.27 1.11
C ILE A 98 12.80 -14.04 1.53
N ALA A 99 11.72 -13.35 1.89
CA ALA A 99 10.44 -14.00 2.16
C ALA A 99 9.84 -14.61 0.88
N LEU A 100 9.94 -13.91 -0.24
CA LEU A 100 9.50 -14.39 -1.56
C LEU A 100 10.24 -15.66 -2.00
N GLN A 101 11.54 -15.77 -1.73
CA GLN A 101 12.33 -16.99 -2.00
C GLN A 101 11.66 -18.22 -1.38
N GLU A 102 11.31 -18.17 -0.09
CA GLU A 102 10.64 -19.26 0.60
C GLU A 102 9.20 -19.47 0.08
N ARG A 103 8.40 -18.40 -0.02
CA ARG A 103 6.98 -18.50 -0.46
C ARG A 103 6.84 -19.06 -1.87
N MET A 104 7.78 -18.73 -2.74
CA MET A 104 7.82 -19.23 -4.10
C MET A 104 8.50 -20.59 -4.19
N GLY A 105 9.14 -21.09 -3.14
CA GLY A 105 9.87 -22.37 -3.14
C GLY A 105 11.10 -22.36 -4.06
N LEU A 106 11.82 -21.25 -4.10
CA LEU A 106 13.10 -21.11 -4.79
C LEU A 106 14.24 -21.78 -4.00
N PRO A 107 15.35 -22.18 -4.63
CA PRO A 107 16.48 -22.81 -3.93
C PRO A 107 17.13 -21.86 -2.90
N LYS A 108 17.76 -22.43 -1.87
CA LYS A 108 18.42 -21.66 -0.79
C LYS A 108 19.66 -20.91 -1.25
N GLU A 109 20.22 -21.33 -2.38
CA GLU A 109 21.39 -20.75 -3.03
C GLU A 109 21.04 -19.53 -3.89
N VAL A 110 19.76 -19.23 -4.10
CA VAL A 110 19.33 -18.06 -4.88
C VAL A 110 19.80 -16.78 -4.17
N VAL A 111 20.37 -15.85 -4.93
CA VAL A 111 20.69 -14.52 -4.42
C VAL A 111 19.40 -13.70 -4.44
N ALA A 112 18.91 -13.30 -3.27
CA ALA A 112 17.65 -12.56 -3.12
C ALA A 112 17.83 -11.27 -2.31
N PHE A 113 17.38 -10.14 -2.86
CA PHE A 113 17.36 -8.85 -2.15
C PHE A 113 16.39 -7.84 -2.79
N ASP A 114 16.03 -6.82 -2.00
CA ASP A 114 15.18 -5.72 -2.42
C ASP A 114 16.02 -4.55 -2.96
N VAL A 115 15.47 -3.81 -3.92
CA VAL A 115 16.03 -2.55 -4.40
C VAL A 115 14.94 -1.48 -4.36
N ASN A 116 15.22 -0.39 -3.63
CA ASN A 116 14.31 0.75 -3.53
C ASN A 116 14.49 1.69 -4.73
N LEU A 117 13.68 1.46 -5.76
CA LEU A 117 13.48 2.36 -6.89
C LEU A 117 11.99 2.37 -7.27
N GLY A 118 11.52 3.52 -7.77
CA GLY A 118 10.15 3.69 -8.24
C GLY A 118 10.05 3.51 -9.75
N CYS A 119 9.63 4.57 -10.44
CA CYS A 119 9.26 4.56 -11.85
C CYS A 119 10.37 4.17 -12.85
N SER A 120 11.64 4.13 -12.44
CA SER A 120 12.78 3.67 -13.25
C SER A 120 13.15 2.20 -13.03
N SER A 121 12.39 1.47 -12.20
CA SER A 121 12.74 0.12 -11.74
C SER A 121 12.89 -0.94 -12.83
N PHE A 122 12.17 -0.85 -13.94
CA PHE A 122 12.20 -1.90 -14.97
C PHE A 122 13.60 -2.09 -15.58
N GLY A 123 14.18 -1.04 -16.16
CA GLY A 123 15.50 -1.13 -16.80
C GLY A 123 16.63 -1.27 -15.78
N TYR A 124 16.60 -0.53 -14.65
CA TYR A 124 17.56 -0.76 -13.55
C TYR A 124 17.52 -2.20 -13.04
N GLY A 125 16.34 -2.79 -12.87
CA GLY A 125 16.18 -4.17 -12.43
C GLY A 125 16.77 -5.17 -13.44
N ILE A 126 16.55 -4.95 -14.73
CA ILE A 126 17.18 -5.73 -15.80
C ILE A 126 18.69 -5.61 -15.72
N HIS A 127 19.23 -4.40 -15.61
CA HIS A 127 20.66 -4.15 -15.56
C HIS A 127 21.30 -4.80 -14.33
N ILE A 128 20.75 -4.63 -13.12
CA ILE A 128 21.30 -5.21 -11.89
C ILE A 128 21.29 -6.74 -11.99
N ALA A 129 20.17 -7.36 -12.39
CA ALA A 129 20.07 -8.81 -12.54
C ALA A 129 21.08 -9.33 -13.57
N SER A 130 21.17 -8.67 -14.72
CA SER A 130 22.08 -9.05 -15.80
C SER A 130 23.55 -8.98 -15.40
N SER A 131 23.94 -7.93 -14.68
CA SER A 131 25.31 -7.76 -14.16
C SER A 131 25.69 -8.86 -13.16
N LEU A 132 24.77 -9.23 -12.25
CA LEU A 132 24.98 -10.37 -11.35
C LEU A 132 25.06 -11.68 -12.12
N MET A 133 24.17 -11.91 -13.08
CA MET A 133 24.21 -13.10 -13.93
C MET A 133 25.55 -13.20 -14.68
N ASN A 134 26.04 -12.13 -15.28
CA ASN A 134 27.30 -12.12 -16.05
C ASN A 134 28.54 -12.34 -15.17
N THR A 135 28.51 -11.94 -13.90
CA THR A 135 29.59 -12.20 -12.94
C THR A 135 29.52 -13.58 -12.29
N MET A 136 28.38 -14.27 -12.37
CA MET A 136 28.15 -15.61 -11.83
C MET A 136 28.03 -16.66 -12.95
N PRO A 137 29.11 -17.38 -13.31
CA PRO A 137 29.09 -18.32 -14.45
C PRO A 137 27.99 -19.40 -14.36
N ALA A 138 27.69 -19.89 -13.15
CA ALA A 138 26.66 -20.90 -12.92
C ALA A 138 25.22 -20.36 -13.03
N CYS A 139 25.01 -19.06 -12.84
CA CYS A 139 23.68 -18.45 -12.93
C CYS A 139 23.28 -18.29 -14.39
N LYS A 140 22.16 -18.92 -14.79
CA LYS A 140 21.62 -18.87 -16.16
C LYS A 140 20.32 -18.11 -16.26
N LYS A 141 19.55 -18.05 -15.18
CA LYS A 141 18.22 -17.46 -15.12
C LYS A 141 18.08 -16.59 -13.87
N ALA A 142 17.44 -15.44 -14.05
CA ALA A 142 17.06 -14.56 -12.97
C ALA A 142 15.59 -14.17 -13.10
N LEU A 143 15.01 -13.80 -11.97
CA LEU A 143 13.69 -13.22 -11.89
C LEU A 143 13.81 -11.81 -11.31
N CYS A 144 13.38 -10.82 -12.07
CA CYS A 144 13.22 -9.45 -11.60
C CYS A 144 11.73 -9.20 -11.38
N LEU A 145 11.34 -8.98 -10.14
CA LEU A 145 9.99 -8.65 -9.73
C LEU A 145 9.92 -7.14 -9.51
N VAL A 146 8.98 -6.48 -10.17
CA VAL A 146 8.75 -5.04 -10.00
C VAL A 146 7.33 -4.85 -9.50
N ALA A 147 7.16 -4.38 -8.27
CA ALA A 147 5.84 -4.28 -7.68
C ALA A 147 5.73 -3.09 -6.75
N ASP A 148 4.61 -2.37 -6.90
CA ASP A 148 4.18 -1.39 -5.93
C ASP A 148 2.68 -1.45 -5.74
N ARG A 149 2.24 -1.17 -4.51
CA ARG A 149 0.82 -1.08 -4.17
C ARG A 149 0.44 0.31 -3.70
N VAL A 150 -0.80 0.65 -3.98
CA VAL A 150 -1.54 1.70 -3.30
C VAL A 150 -2.81 1.11 -2.74
N GLU A 151 -3.08 1.45 -1.49
CA GLU A 151 -4.30 1.03 -0.83
C GLU A 151 -5.52 1.73 -1.44
N ASN A 152 -6.65 1.03 -1.42
CA ASN A 152 -7.94 1.55 -1.85
C ASN A 152 -8.35 2.79 -1.04
N MET A 153 -9.23 3.63 -1.59
CA MET A 153 -9.57 4.88 -0.91
C MET A 153 -10.29 4.66 0.42
N GLU A 154 -11.04 3.56 0.57
CA GLU A 154 -11.76 3.26 1.82
C GLU A 154 -10.83 2.97 3.01
N SER A 155 -9.63 2.43 2.79
CA SER A 155 -8.66 2.20 3.87
C SER A 155 -7.92 3.48 4.28
N LYS A 156 -7.96 4.52 3.44
CA LYS A 156 -7.22 5.77 3.68
C LYS A 156 -7.92 6.60 4.74
N ARG A 157 -7.32 6.63 5.94
CA ARG A 157 -7.83 7.34 7.12
C ARG A 157 -7.79 8.87 6.99
N LEU A 158 -6.95 9.41 6.11
CA LEU A 158 -6.76 10.85 5.92
C LEU A 158 -7.08 11.23 4.46
N LEU A 159 -8.36 11.48 4.15
CA LEU A 159 -8.80 11.91 2.83
C LEU A 159 -8.90 13.42 2.74
N ASN A 160 -8.01 14.00 1.96
CA ASN A 160 -8.06 15.42 1.63
C ASN A 160 -7.97 15.66 0.14
N ALA A 161 -8.35 16.86 -0.32
CA ALA A 161 -8.42 17.14 -1.75
C ALA A 161 -7.10 16.86 -2.48
N ASP A 162 -5.95 17.10 -1.84
CA ASP A 162 -4.63 16.86 -2.44
C ASP A 162 -4.25 15.38 -2.43
N THR A 163 -4.54 14.66 -1.34
CA THR A 163 -4.29 13.23 -1.15
C THR A 163 -5.19 12.40 -2.05
N VAL A 164 -6.46 12.79 -2.17
CA VAL A 164 -7.40 12.22 -3.13
C VAL A 164 -6.91 12.52 -4.53
N SER A 165 -6.60 13.77 -4.87
CA SER A 165 -6.07 14.10 -6.21
C SER A 165 -4.81 13.32 -6.57
N PHE A 166 -3.87 13.12 -5.65
CA PHE A 166 -2.70 12.26 -5.86
C PHE A 166 -3.09 10.79 -6.02
N SER A 167 -3.97 10.28 -5.16
CA SER A 167 -4.44 8.89 -5.19
C SER A 167 -5.18 8.54 -6.48
N LEU A 168 -5.87 9.49 -7.10
CA LEU A 168 -6.51 9.31 -8.41
C LEU A 168 -5.50 9.14 -9.56
N LEU A 169 -4.20 9.41 -9.33
CA LEU A 169 -3.15 9.13 -10.29
C LEU A 169 -2.65 7.68 -10.19
N THR A 170 -2.67 7.08 -9.02
CA THR A 170 -1.86 5.89 -8.72
C THR A 170 -2.69 4.61 -8.71
N GLY A 171 -2.16 3.55 -9.31
CA GLY A 171 -2.70 2.18 -9.24
C GLY A 171 -1.70 1.21 -8.63
N SER A 172 -2.17 0.01 -8.32
CA SER A 172 -1.35 -1.12 -7.85
C SER A 172 -1.09 -2.08 -9.01
N ALA A 173 0.14 -2.54 -9.14
CA ALA A 173 0.48 -3.65 -10.03
C ALA A 173 1.79 -4.30 -9.59
N ALA A 174 1.95 -5.55 -10.00
CA ALA A 174 3.24 -6.21 -10.01
C ALA A 174 3.52 -6.84 -11.37
N SER A 175 4.78 -6.87 -11.73
CA SER A 175 5.27 -7.53 -12.93
C SER A 175 6.43 -8.45 -12.59
N ALA A 176 6.46 -9.60 -13.26
CA ALA A 176 7.59 -10.52 -13.25
C ALA A 176 8.29 -10.44 -14.61
N VAL A 177 9.62 -10.32 -14.57
CA VAL A 177 10.48 -10.28 -15.74
C VAL A 177 11.48 -11.43 -15.64
N ALA A 178 11.37 -12.39 -16.55
CA ALA A 178 12.28 -13.51 -16.63
C ALA A 178 13.49 -13.13 -17.50
N ILE A 179 14.69 -13.28 -16.96
CA ILE A 179 15.93 -12.88 -17.62
C ILE A 179 16.80 -14.13 -17.80
N GLU A 180 17.29 -14.36 -19.01
CA GLU A 180 18.03 -15.58 -19.35
C GLU A 180 19.33 -15.26 -20.12
N LYS A 181 20.41 -15.98 -19.79
CA LYS A 181 21.63 -15.94 -20.60
C LYS A 181 21.36 -16.51 -21.99
N LYS A 182 21.62 -15.70 -23.02
CA LYS A 182 21.51 -16.10 -24.42
C LYS A 182 22.68 -15.52 -25.20
N GLN A 183 23.56 -16.39 -25.68
CA GLN A 183 24.73 -15.96 -26.46
C GLN A 183 24.31 -15.13 -27.68
N GLY A 184 24.94 -13.97 -27.85
CA GLY A 184 24.69 -13.03 -28.94
C GLY A 184 23.45 -12.14 -28.79
N ALA A 185 22.65 -12.31 -27.73
CA ALA A 185 21.61 -11.34 -27.37
C ALA A 185 22.24 -10.13 -26.67
N CYS A 186 21.74 -8.93 -26.96
CA CYS A 186 22.22 -7.69 -26.37
C CYS A 186 21.05 -6.78 -26.00
N ILE A 187 21.20 -6.06 -24.89
CA ILE A 187 20.32 -4.96 -24.50
C ILE A 187 21.19 -3.71 -24.40
N THR A 188 20.81 -2.65 -25.11
CA THR A 188 21.47 -1.34 -24.99
C THR A 188 20.76 -0.55 -23.92
N PHE A 189 21.50 0.10 -23.02
CA PHE A 189 20.90 0.87 -21.92
C PHE A 189 21.55 2.24 -21.76
N SER A 190 20.79 3.17 -21.17
CA SER A 190 21.28 4.44 -20.63
C SER A 190 20.63 4.71 -19.28
N GLU A 191 21.44 4.62 -18.22
CA GLU A 191 21.02 4.84 -16.84
C GLU A 191 21.50 6.17 -16.29
N SER A 192 20.62 6.88 -15.60
CA SER A 192 20.96 8.17 -15.00
C SER A 192 20.20 8.44 -13.70
N CYS A 193 20.82 9.29 -12.87
CA CYS A 193 20.21 9.86 -11.69
C CYS A 193 20.66 11.31 -11.52
N ASP A 194 19.76 12.16 -11.04
CA ASP A 194 20.02 13.51 -10.56
C ASP A 194 19.39 13.68 -9.17
N GLY A 195 20.23 13.58 -8.15
CA GLY A 195 19.82 13.71 -6.75
C GLY A 195 19.65 15.16 -6.30
N SER A 196 19.92 16.18 -7.14
CA SER A 196 19.76 17.59 -6.75
C SER A 196 18.31 17.97 -6.48
N HIS A 197 17.36 17.20 -7.03
CA HIS A 197 15.91 17.36 -6.87
C HIS A 197 15.26 16.13 -6.22
N TYR A 198 15.97 15.46 -5.30
CA TYR A 198 15.45 14.28 -4.60
C TYR A 198 14.13 14.54 -3.84
N ASP A 199 13.88 15.79 -3.45
CA ASP A 199 12.69 16.25 -2.74
C ASP A 199 11.52 16.63 -3.68
N ALA A 200 11.68 16.47 -4.99
CA ALA A 200 10.60 16.65 -5.96
C ALA A 200 9.51 15.58 -5.80
N ILE A 201 9.86 14.36 -5.38
CA ILE A 201 8.93 13.32 -4.97
C ILE A 201 9.49 12.64 -3.73
N LEU A 202 8.83 12.75 -2.59
CA LEU A 202 9.37 12.29 -1.31
C LEU A 202 8.27 11.78 -0.37
N ALA A 203 8.48 10.60 0.20
CA ALA A 203 7.75 10.11 1.36
C ALA A 203 8.73 9.96 2.53
N ARG A 204 8.54 10.74 3.61
CA ARG A 204 9.43 10.67 4.80
C ARG A 204 9.06 9.53 5.74
N SER A 205 7.80 9.11 5.73
CA SER A 205 7.29 7.98 6.49
C SER A 205 5.99 7.49 5.84
N SER A 206 5.57 6.27 6.17
CA SER A 206 4.26 5.74 5.78
C SER A 206 3.08 6.60 6.29
N TRP A 207 3.27 7.36 7.37
CA TRP A 207 2.23 8.17 8.01
C TRP A 207 2.03 9.55 7.36
N THR A 208 3.09 10.10 6.76
CA THR A 208 3.06 11.46 6.20
C THR A 208 2.59 11.51 4.75
N GLY A 209 2.38 10.35 4.13
CA GLY A 209 2.08 10.24 2.70
C GLY A 209 3.25 10.68 1.80
N THR A 210 2.98 10.67 0.50
CA THR A 210 3.93 11.10 -0.54
C THR A 210 3.67 12.56 -0.89
N TYR A 211 4.73 13.37 -0.83
CA TYR A 211 4.76 14.72 -1.35
C TYR A 211 5.30 14.72 -2.77
N MET A 212 4.69 15.53 -3.67
CA MET A 212 5.12 15.66 -5.05
C MET A 212 5.05 17.12 -5.53
N GLN A 213 6.16 17.63 -6.05
CA GLN A 213 6.27 18.92 -6.74
C GLN A 213 5.93 18.75 -8.22
N GLY A 214 4.62 18.77 -8.55
CA GLY A 214 4.14 18.45 -9.90
C GLY A 214 4.80 19.24 -11.04
N ASN A 215 5.07 20.53 -10.86
CA ASN A 215 5.72 21.37 -11.89
C ASN A 215 7.17 20.93 -12.16
N MET A 216 7.94 20.66 -11.10
CA MET A 216 9.33 20.18 -11.22
C MET A 216 9.39 18.83 -11.93
N VAL A 217 8.50 17.90 -11.55
CA VAL A 217 8.40 16.58 -12.18
C VAL A 217 8.00 16.69 -13.66
N PHE A 218 7.09 17.61 -13.97
CA PHE A 218 6.66 17.88 -15.34
C PHE A 218 7.79 18.47 -16.20
N GLU A 219 8.51 19.46 -15.69
CA GLU A 219 9.65 20.08 -16.38
C GLU A 219 10.78 19.07 -16.63
N TYR A 220 11.12 18.25 -15.64
CA TYR A 220 12.09 17.16 -15.80
C TYR A 220 11.67 16.18 -16.90
N ALA A 221 10.39 15.76 -16.89
CA ALA A 221 9.90 14.81 -17.88
C ALA A 221 9.94 15.37 -19.30
N ILE A 222 9.59 16.65 -19.50
CA ILE A 222 9.56 17.24 -20.84
C ILE A 222 10.95 17.58 -21.35
N ASN A 223 11.82 18.11 -20.49
CA ASN A 223 13.13 18.58 -20.91
C ASN A 223 14.16 17.46 -20.83
N ASP A 224 14.48 16.99 -19.62
CA ASP A 224 15.57 16.06 -19.38
C ASP A 224 15.31 14.69 -19.98
N VAL A 225 14.12 14.12 -19.78
CA VAL A 225 13.81 12.77 -20.30
C VAL A 225 13.75 12.78 -21.83
N SER A 226 13.05 13.74 -22.45
CA SER A 226 12.99 13.84 -23.92
C SER A 226 14.38 14.05 -24.54
N ASN A 227 15.21 14.93 -23.97
CA ASN A 227 16.58 15.15 -24.44
C ASN A 227 17.42 13.87 -24.34
N ARG A 228 17.29 13.12 -23.24
CA ARG A 228 18.00 11.84 -23.06
C ARG A 228 17.57 10.79 -24.06
N VAL A 229 16.27 10.67 -24.35
CA VAL A 229 15.79 9.72 -25.36
C VAL A 229 16.30 10.08 -26.75
N ASN A 230 16.24 11.35 -27.13
CA ASN A 230 16.79 11.82 -28.41
C ASN A 230 18.30 11.56 -28.51
N GLN A 231 19.05 11.90 -27.46
CA GLN A 231 20.50 11.66 -27.39
C GLN A 231 20.82 10.16 -27.47
N PHE A 232 20.09 9.33 -26.72
CA PHE A 232 20.25 7.87 -26.75
C PHE A 232 20.02 7.28 -28.14
N MET A 233 18.97 7.74 -28.85
CA MET A 233 18.71 7.33 -30.24
C MET A 233 19.84 7.80 -31.18
N GLU A 234 20.33 9.03 -31.02
CA GLU A 234 21.43 9.58 -31.82
C GLU A 234 22.73 8.79 -31.62
N ASP A 235 23.13 8.56 -30.36
CA ASP A 235 24.38 7.87 -30.00
C ASP A 235 24.41 6.43 -30.52
N HIS A 236 23.24 5.77 -30.57
CA HIS A 236 23.08 4.41 -31.06
C HIS A 236 22.62 4.32 -32.53
N LYS A 237 22.50 5.45 -33.22
CA LYS A 237 22.09 5.55 -34.63
C LYS A 237 20.75 4.87 -34.91
N LEU A 238 19.84 4.94 -33.95
CA LEU A 238 18.48 4.44 -34.07
C LEU A 238 17.61 5.51 -34.73
N GLN A 239 16.69 5.10 -35.59
CA GLN A 239 15.65 5.97 -36.12
C GLN A 239 14.29 5.53 -35.58
N VAL A 240 13.35 6.46 -35.48
CA VAL A 240 11.99 6.17 -34.98
C VAL A 240 11.32 5.08 -35.82
N GLU A 241 11.65 5.00 -37.11
CA GLU A 241 11.16 3.99 -38.05
C GLU A 241 11.60 2.57 -37.68
N ASP A 242 12.79 2.41 -37.08
CA ASP A 242 13.39 1.12 -36.72
C ASP A 242 12.77 0.49 -35.45
N ILE A 243 12.05 1.29 -34.67
CA ILE A 243 11.45 0.89 -33.40
C ILE A 243 9.98 0.55 -33.65
N ASP A 244 9.52 -0.61 -33.20
CA ASP A 244 8.11 -0.98 -33.31
C ASP A 244 7.27 -0.18 -32.33
N TYR A 245 7.71 -0.12 -31.07
CA TYR A 245 6.97 0.52 -29.99
C TYR A 245 7.87 1.23 -28.98
N PHE A 246 7.37 2.35 -28.45
CA PHE A 246 7.93 3.06 -27.32
C PHE A 246 7.04 2.88 -26.10
N ILE A 247 7.64 2.53 -24.98
CA ILE A 247 6.95 2.26 -23.72
C ILE A 247 7.58 3.09 -22.62
N PHE A 248 6.95 4.21 -22.33
CA PHE A 248 7.38 5.11 -21.26
C PHE A 248 6.67 4.78 -19.95
N HIS A 249 7.27 5.22 -18.83
CA HIS A 249 6.61 5.23 -17.54
C HIS A 249 5.25 5.95 -17.65
N GLN A 250 4.20 5.24 -17.24
CA GLN A 250 2.82 5.70 -17.28
C GLN A 250 2.55 6.72 -16.15
N ALA A 251 3.16 7.90 -16.22
CA ALA A 251 3.00 8.95 -15.21
C ALA A 251 1.61 9.61 -15.29
N GLN A 252 1.31 10.18 -16.46
CA GLN A 252 0.02 10.76 -16.84
C GLN A 252 0.05 11.13 -18.32
N LYS A 253 -1.13 11.17 -18.96
CA LYS A 253 -1.30 11.43 -20.40
C LYS A 253 -0.63 12.71 -20.86
N LEU A 254 -0.81 13.82 -20.12
CA LEU A 254 -0.20 15.09 -20.49
C LEU A 254 1.34 15.00 -20.61
N ILE A 255 2.01 14.24 -19.72
CA ILE A 255 3.47 14.05 -19.80
C ILE A 255 3.83 13.21 -21.02
N LEU A 256 3.14 12.08 -21.21
CA LEU A 256 3.39 11.18 -22.34
C LEU A 256 3.19 11.88 -23.69
N ASP A 257 2.13 12.67 -23.84
CA ASP A 257 1.85 13.43 -25.06
C ASP A 257 2.98 14.41 -25.38
N ASN A 258 3.51 15.11 -24.36
CA ASN A 258 4.59 16.08 -24.56
C ASN A 258 5.93 15.40 -24.88
N ILE A 259 6.25 14.28 -24.23
CA ILE A 259 7.45 13.48 -24.56
C ILE A 259 7.36 12.96 -25.99
N SER A 260 6.21 12.39 -26.38
CA SER A 260 5.96 11.88 -27.73
C SER A 260 6.17 12.97 -28.78
N PHE A 261 5.64 14.17 -28.51
CA PHE A 261 5.82 15.33 -29.39
C PHE A 261 7.29 15.77 -29.46
N ALA A 262 7.97 15.92 -28.32
CA ALA A 262 9.36 16.36 -28.25
C ALA A 262 10.35 15.39 -28.91
N CYS A 263 10.03 14.09 -28.93
CA CYS A 263 10.85 13.05 -29.54
C CYS A 263 10.40 12.68 -30.97
N ASN A 264 9.41 13.38 -31.53
CA ASN A 264 8.80 13.07 -32.84
C ASN A 264 8.31 11.61 -32.97
N ILE A 265 7.77 11.04 -31.89
CA ILE A 265 7.26 9.67 -31.86
C ILE A 265 5.80 9.68 -32.34
N PRO A 266 5.45 8.88 -33.37
CA PRO A 266 4.07 8.72 -33.81
C PRO A 266 3.19 8.08 -32.73
N SER A 267 1.97 8.56 -32.59
CA SER A 267 1.03 8.11 -31.54
C SER A 267 0.76 6.60 -31.56
N GLU A 268 0.77 5.98 -32.74
CA GLU A 268 0.53 4.55 -32.96
C GLU A 268 1.70 3.67 -32.51
N LYS A 269 2.90 4.25 -32.33
CA LYS A 269 4.06 3.56 -31.76
C LYS A 269 4.14 3.75 -30.24
N MET A 270 3.34 4.62 -29.66
CA MET A 270 3.34 4.90 -28.22
C MET A 270 2.32 4.01 -27.52
N LEU A 271 2.79 2.96 -26.82
CA LEU A 271 1.88 2.11 -26.05
C LEU A 271 1.48 2.78 -24.74
N THR A 272 0.22 2.60 -24.35
CA THR A 272 -0.32 3.16 -23.12
C THR A 272 -1.18 2.12 -22.39
N SER A 273 -1.26 2.26 -21.06
CA SER A 273 -2.16 1.51 -20.19
C SER A 273 -2.79 2.39 -19.10
N LEU A 274 -2.48 3.70 -19.10
CA LEU A 274 -2.94 4.67 -18.10
C LEU A 274 -4.45 4.68 -17.85
N GLU A 275 -5.26 4.51 -18.90
CA GLU A 275 -6.71 4.69 -18.80
C GLU A 275 -7.36 3.71 -17.81
N GLU A 276 -6.88 2.46 -17.78
CA GLU A 276 -7.42 1.40 -16.94
C GLU A 276 -6.62 1.14 -15.66
N TYR A 277 -5.31 1.34 -15.70
CA TYR A 277 -4.42 0.94 -14.60
C TYR A 277 -3.85 2.12 -13.82
N GLY A 278 -3.89 3.34 -14.37
CA GLY A 278 -3.23 4.51 -13.79
C GLY A 278 -1.71 4.40 -13.73
N ASN A 279 -1.10 5.21 -12.87
CA ASN A 279 0.33 5.19 -12.58
C ASN A 279 0.64 4.07 -11.57
N THR A 280 1.20 2.97 -12.06
CA THR A 280 1.60 1.80 -11.26
C THR A 280 3.09 1.80 -10.91
N SER A 281 3.68 3.00 -10.72
CA SER A 281 5.10 3.17 -10.34
C SER A 281 6.05 2.39 -11.27
N GLY A 282 7.00 1.63 -10.73
CA GLY A 282 7.97 0.84 -11.48
C GLY A 282 7.34 -0.23 -12.37
N ALA A 283 6.16 -0.76 -11.99
CA ALA A 283 5.49 -1.80 -12.76
C ALA A 283 4.84 -1.26 -14.05
N SER A 284 4.73 0.05 -14.22
CA SER A 284 4.03 0.67 -15.36
C SER A 284 4.55 0.27 -16.74
N VAL A 285 5.87 0.21 -16.93
CA VAL A 285 6.48 -0.18 -18.21
C VAL A 285 6.16 -1.65 -18.56
N PRO A 286 6.50 -2.64 -17.71
CA PRO A 286 6.17 -4.03 -18.01
C PRO A 286 4.66 -4.31 -18.03
N LEU A 287 3.87 -3.62 -17.22
CA LEU A 287 2.41 -3.70 -17.28
C LEU A 287 1.87 -3.20 -18.62
N THR A 288 2.42 -2.12 -19.17
CA THR A 288 1.99 -1.59 -20.48
C THR A 288 2.24 -2.59 -21.61
N LEU A 289 3.36 -3.32 -21.57
CA LEU A 289 3.61 -4.41 -22.50
C LEU A 289 2.55 -5.51 -22.38
N CYS A 290 2.23 -5.92 -21.15
CA CYS A 290 1.22 -6.96 -20.88
C CYS A 290 -0.20 -6.50 -21.27
N ALA A 291 -0.56 -5.25 -20.99
CA ALA A 291 -1.86 -4.67 -21.34
C ALA A 291 -2.08 -4.58 -22.86
N ASN A 292 -0.99 -4.56 -23.64
CA ASN A 292 -1.02 -4.54 -25.09
C ASN A 292 -0.69 -5.91 -25.71
N ALA A 293 -0.66 -6.99 -24.93
CA ALA A 293 -0.23 -8.32 -25.40
C ALA A 293 -0.96 -8.77 -26.69
N GLU A 294 -2.28 -8.58 -26.78
CA GLU A 294 -3.05 -8.94 -27.98
C GLU A 294 -2.59 -8.22 -29.26
N LEU A 295 -2.18 -6.95 -29.13
CA LEU A 295 -1.59 -6.19 -30.24
C LEU A 295 -0.21 -6.74 -30.58
N LEU A 296 0.62 -6.97 -29.56
CA LEU A 296 2.01 -7.42 -29.72
C LEU A 296 2.10 -8.82 -30.34
N HIS A 297 1.20 -9.74 -29.98
CA HIS A 297 1.16 -11.13 -30.48
C HIS A 297 0.90 -11.24 -31.99
N LYS A 298 0.64 -10.12 -32.69
CA LYS A 298 0.54 -10.07 -34.15
C LYS A 298 1.89 -10.17 -34.86
N LYS A 299 3.00 -10.03 -34.13
CA LYS A 299 4.37 -10.22 -34.62
C LYS A 299 5.07 -11.20 -33.70
N ASP A 300 5.95 -12.05 -34.20
CA ASP A 300 6.72 -12.97 -33.34
C ASP A 300 7.71 -12.22 -32.44
N CYS A 301 8.26 -11.12 -32.97
CA CYS A 301 9.29 -10.33 -32.32
C CYS A 301 9.06 -8.84 -32.57
N ILE A 302 9.42 -8.01 -31.57
CA ILE A 302 9.33 -6.55 -31.65
C ILE A 302 10.61 -5.89 -31.13
N LYS A 303 10.99 -4.77 -31.73
CA LYS A 303 12.03 -3.88 -31.22
C LYS A 303 11.39 -2.75 -30.44
N VAL A 304 11.81 -2.56 -29.19
CA VAL A 304 11.22 -1.58 -28.31
C VAL A 304 12.25 -0.66 -27.70
N ILE A 305 11.83 0.58 -27.43
CA ILE A 305 12.49 1.46 -26.48
C ILE A 305 11.61 1.56 -25.23
N THR A 306 12.16 1.18 -24.08
CA THR A 306 11.52 1.37 -22.78
C THR A 306 12.17 2.54 -22.06
N CYS A 307 11.37 3.37 -21.37
CA CYS A 307 11.89 4.51 -20.63
C CYS A 307 11.16 4.67 -19.29
N GLY A 308 11.80 4.24 -18.21
CA GLY A 308 11.31 4.45 -16.85
C GLY A 308 11.90 5.72 -16.23
N PHE A 309 11.07 6.62 -15.69
CA PHE A 309 11.55 7.87 -15.10
C PHE A 309 10.70 8.32 -13.91
N GLY A 310 11.33 8.80 -12.84
CA GLY A 310 10.65 9.24 -11.62
C GLY A 310 11.55 9.27 -10.39
N VAL A 311 11.03 8.84 -9.23
CA VAL A 311 11.59 9.13 -7.89
C VAL A 311 13.05 8.66 -7.73
N GLY A 312 14.10 9.49 -7.55
CA GLY A 312 14.19 10.95 -7.49
C GLY A 312 15.59 11.49 -7.84
N LEU A 313 15.78 12.24 -8.92
CA LEU A 313 15.15 11.93 -10.19
C LEU A 313 16.02 10.90 -10.91
N SER A 314 15.44 9.76 -11.24
CA SER A 314 16.10 8.63 -11.89
C SER A 314 15.44 8.39 -13.23
N CYS A 315 16.25 8.04 -14.23
CA CYS A 315 15.79 7.68 -15.56
C CYS A 315 16.60 6.50 -16.10
N SER A 316 15.88 5.58 -16.72
CA SER A 316 16.37 4.36 -17.34
C SER A 316 15.79 4.25 -18.73
N ILE A 317 16.65 4.11 -19.73
CA ILE A 317 16.28 3.92 -21.13
C ILE A 317 16.91 2.62 -21.61
N ASP A 318 16.10 1.73 -22.19
CA ASP A 318 16.61 0.49 -22.78
C ASP A 318 16.11 0.35 -24.21
N TYR A 319 16.98 -0.17 -25.08
CA TYR A 319 16.63 -0.68 -26.39
C TYR A 319 16.87 -2.19 -26.44
N MET A 320 15.82 -2.93 -26.75
CA MET A 320 15.85 -4.40 -26.74
C MET A 320 14.89 -5.00 -27.78
N GLU A 321 15.15 -6.25 -28.13
CA GLU A 321 14.28 -7.08 -28.95
C GLU A 321 13.54 -8.08 -28.05
N LEU A 322 12.21 -8.17 -28.19
CA LEU A 322 11.35 -8.99 -27.35
C LEU A 322 10.53 -9.98 -28.17
N SER A 323 10.56 -11.25 -27.74
CA SER A 323 9.62 -12.28 -28.23
C SER A 323 8.25 -12.01 -27.65
N THR A 324 7.23 -11.87 -28.50
CA THR A 324 5.92 -11.40 -28.06
C THR A 324 5.09 -12.51 -27.42
N ASP A 325 5.31 -13.77 -27.81
CA ASP A 325 4.59 -14.95 -27.33
C ASP A 325 4.73 -15.22 -25.82
N THR A 326 5.75 -14.61 -25.21
CA THR A 326 6.10 -14.69 -23.78
C THR A 326 5.79 -13.40 -23.01
N ILE A 327 5.13 -12.43 -23.65
CA ILE A 327 4.48 -11.29 -22.99
C ILE A 327 3.04 -11.71 -22.72
N LEU A 328 2.70 -12.00 -21.47
CA LEU A 328 1.37 -12.47 -21.10
C LEU A 328 0.38 -11.29 -20.99
N PRO A 329 -0.91 -11.49 -21.31
CA PRO A 329 -1.96 -10.56 -20.93
C PRO A 329 -1.97 -10.30 -19.42
N VAL A 330 -2.43 -9.12 -18.99
CA VAL A 330 -2.58 -8.79 -17.56
C VAL A 330 -3.55 -9.75 -16.89
N THR A 331 -3.17 -10.28 -15.72
CA THR A 331 -4.05 -11.09 -14.87
C THR A 331 -4.55 -10.29 -13.67
N GLU A 332 -5.70 -10.66 -13.13
CA GLU A 332 -6.27 -10.03 -11.94
C GLU A 332 -6.38 -11.05 -10.80
N SER A 333 -6.02 -10.64 -9.59
CA SER A 333 -6.01 -11.53 -8.43
C SER A 333 -6.46 -10.82 -7.15
N ASP A 334 -7.25 -11.53 -6.34
CA ASP A 334 -7.53 -11.18 -4.94
C ASP A 334 -6.69 -12.03 -3.98
N TRP A 335 -5.79 -12.85 -4.50
CA TRP A 335 -4.92 -13.68 -3.68
C TRP A 335 -3.99 -12.78 -2.87
N HIS A 336 -3.85 -13.11 -1.59
CA HIS A 336 -2.89 -12.55 -0.69
C HIS A 336 -2.28 -13.67 0.13
N TYR A 337 -1.03 -13.50 0.55
CA TYR A 337 -0.41 -14.42 1.49
C TYR A 337 -0.84 -14.04 2.90
N ASP A 338 -1.55 -14.94 3.58
CA ASP A 338 -1.88 -14.81 5.01
C ASP A 338 -0.59 -14.95 5.84
N GLU A 339 0.12 -13.83 6.01
CA GLU A 339 1.33 -13.78 6.82
C GLU A 339 1.08 -13.87 8.33
N ASP A 340 -0.18 -13.78 8.74
CA ASP A 340 -0.56 -13.51 10.11
C ASP A 340 -1.33 -14.69 10.69
N LYS A 341 -0.61 -15.77 11.01
CA LYS A 341 -1.13 -16.78 11.95
C LYS A 341 -0.96 -16.36 13.41
N GLU A 342 -0.26 -15.25 13.68
CA GLU A 342 0.02 -14.76 15.03
C GLU A 342 -0.03 -13.22 15.08
N ARG A 343 -0.82 -12.67 16.01
CA ARG A 343 -0.88 -11.23 16.27
C ARG A 343 0.44 -10.76 16.87
N CYS A 344 1.04 -9.69 16.33
CA CYS A 344 2.34 -9.17 16.79
C CYS A 344 2.42 -7.64 16.97
N GLY A 345 1.31 -6.91 16.77
CA GLY A 345 1.24 -5.45 16.94
C GLY A 345 1.05 -5.00 18.39
N VAL A 346 0.97 -3.70 18.65
CA VAL A 346 1.04 -3.12 20.02
C VAL A 346 0.05 -3.74 21.01
N LEU A 347 -1.14 -4.12 20.55
CA LEU A 347 -2.21 -4.69 21.36
C LEU A 347 -2.41 -6.21 21.12
N TRP A 348 -1.40 -6.92 20.60
CA TRP A 348 -1.54 -8.34 20.23
C TRP A 348 -1.93 -9.27 21.38
N GLN A 349 -1.59 -8.89 22.62
CA GLN A 349 -1.94 -9.64 23.84
C GLN A 349 -3.31 -9.23 24.41
N SER A 350 -3.97 -8.24 23.82
CA SER A 350 -5.20 -7.67 24.34
C SER A 350 -6.40 -8.35 23.70
N LYS A 351 -7.32 -8.82 24.55
CA LYS A 351 -8.67 -9.22 24.18
C LYS A 351 -9.66 -8.23 24.76
N ILE A 352 -10.42 -7.58 23.88
CA ILE A 352 -11.15 -6.35 24.18
C ILE A 352 -12.63 -6.53 23.82
N ILE A 353 -13.49 -6.34 24.81
CA ILE A 353 -14.92 -6.13 24.57
C ILE A 353 -15.13 -4.67 24.17
N VAL A 354 -15.73 -4.44 23.01
CA VAL A 354 -16.08 -3.10 22.52
C VAL A 354 -17.59 -2.93 22.65
N MET A 355 -18.02 -2.15 23.65
CA MET A 355 -19.44 -1.84 23.88
C MET A 355 -19.94 -0.79 22.89
N ASP A 356 -21.23 -0.86 22.54
CA ASP A 356 -21.89 0.04 21.58
C ASP A 356 -21.16 0.14 20.23
N ALA A 357 -20.55 -0.96 19.78
CA ALA A 357 -19.75 -1.04 18.56
C ALA A 357 -20.52 -0.68 17.28
N ASP A 358 -21.86 -0.72 17.32
CA ASP A 358 -22.74 -0.30 16.24
C ASP A 358 -22.98 1.22 16.18
N THR A 359 -22.35 2.01 17.04
CA THR A 359 -22.27 3.48 16.93
C THR A 359 -21.14 3.91 16.00
N SER A 360 -21.23 5.08 15.38
CA SER A 360 -20.18 5.54 14.43
C SER A 360 -18.82 5.79 15.11
N LEU A 361 -18.83 6.21 16.38
CA LEU A 361 -17.60 6.42 17.15
C LEU A 361 -16.90 5.08 17.43
N MET A 362 -17.66 4.11 17.94
CA MET A 362 -17.08 2.83 18.35
C MET A 362 -16.72 1.93 17.17
N GLU A 363 -17.43 2.03 16.05
CA GLU A 363 -17.02 1.45 14.76
C GLU A 363 -15.58 1.89 14.44
N TYR A 364 -15.31 3.19 14.43
CA TYR A 364 -13.99 3.71 14.11
C TYR A 364 -12.93 3.34 15.16
N VAL A 365 -13.27 3.41 16.45
CA VAL A 365 -12.37 2.96 17.52
C VAL A 365 -11.99 1.49 17.33
N SER A 366 -12.97 0.63 17.03
CA SER A 366 -12.73 -0.80 16.81
C SER A 366 -11.83 -1.06 15.61
N GLU A 367 -12.02 -0.34 14.49
CA GLU A 367 -11.14 -0.42 13.32
C GLU A 367 -9.69 -0.02 13.66
N ILE A 368 -9.47 0.95 14.55
CA ILE A 368 -8.11 1.30 15.00
C ILE A 368 -7.52 0.21 15.91
N LEU A 369 -8.27 -0.29 16.88
CA LEU A 369 -7.79 -1.34 17.78
C LEU A 369 -7.44 -2.63 17.01
N ASP A 370 -8.24 -2.97 15.99
CA ASP A 370 -7.97 -4.07 15.07
C ASP A 370 -6.65 -3.89 14.32
N THR A 371 -6.37 -2.69 13.79
CA THR A 371 -5.06 -2.40 13.17
C THR A 371 -3.89 -2.40 14.15
N GLN A 372 -4.14 -2.32 15.46
CA GLN A 372 -3.13 -2.52 16.50
C GLN A 372 -3.04 -3.98 16.95
N THR A 373 -3.71 -4.89 16.23
CA THR A 373 -3.75 -6.35 16.40
C THR A 373 -4.47 -6.86 17.65
N ALA A 374 -5.41 -6.08 18.20
CA ALA A 374 -6.22 -6.56 19.33
C ALA A 374 -7.21 -7.67 18.90
N GLU A 375 -7.50 -8.60 19.81
CA GLU A 375 -8.69 -9.47 19.69
C GLU A 375 -9.93 -8.67 20.07
N LEU A 376 -10.92 -8.60 19.19
CA LEU A 376 -12.11 -7.80 19.42
C LEU A 376 -13.38 -8.66 19.54
N ILE A 377 -14.21 -8.30 20.52
CA ILE A 377 -15.58 -8.76 20.66
C ILE A 377 -16.47 -7.53 20.55
N LEU A 378 -17.15 -7.37 19.40
CA LEU A 378 -18.03 -6.24 19.14
C LEU A 378 -19.41 -6.50 19.73
N CYS A 379 -19.82 -5.63 20.65
CA CYS A 379 -21.10 -5.72 21.33
C CYS A 379 -22.01 -4.57 20.90
N GLY A 380 -23.27 -4.85 20.60
CA GLY A 380 -24.22 -3.81 20.20
C GLY A 380 -25.63 -4.33 19.92
N LYS A 381 -26.49 -3.47 19.39
CA LYS A 381 -27.92 -3.78 19.16
C LYS A 381 -28.22 -4.21 17.73
N LYS A 382 -27.40 -3.79 16.77
CA LYS A 382 -27.65 -3.96 15.32
C LYS A 382 -26.76 -5.03 14.70
N GLN A 383 -27.26 -6.27 14.64
CA GLN A 383 -26.54 -7.41 14.05
C GLN A 383 -25.91 -7.13 12.68
N GLN A 384 -26.72 -6.70 11.70
CA GLN A 384 -26.22 -6.43 10.33
C GLN A 384 -25.11 -5.37 10.30
N LYS A 385 -25.13 -4.41 11.22
CA LYS A 385 -24.08 -3.40 11.29
C LYS A 385 -22.81 -3.99 11.90
N LEU A 386 -22.91 -4.77 12.98
CA LEU A 386 -21.76 -5.45 13.58
C LEU A 386 -21.10 -6.44 12.63
N GLU A 387 -21.88 -7.23 11.88
CA GLU A 387 -21.37 -8.13 10.84
C GLU A 387 -20.61 -7.36 9.76
N LYS A 388 -21.14 -6.21 9.32
CA LYS A 388 -20.45 -5.34 8.37
C LYS A 388 -19.14 -4.81 8.93
N ILE A 389 -19.09 -4.41 10.20
CA ILE A 389 -17.86 -3.92 10.84
C ILE A 389 -16.84 -5.05 10.99
N ALA A 390 -17.25 -6.21 11.52
CA ALA A 390 -16.39 -7.37 11.69
C ALA A 390 -15.80 -7.86 10.36
N ASN A 391 -16.55 -7.79 9.25
CA ASN A 391 -16.04 -8.14 7.93
C ASN A 391 -15.03 -7.15 7.34
N LYS A 392 -14.90 -5.93 7.89
CA LYS A 392 -13.85 -4.98 7.51
C LYS A 392 -12.56 -5.18 8.29
N HIS A 393 -12.64 -5.84 9.45
CA HIS A 393 -11.48 -6.05 10.32
C HIS A 393 -10.50 -7.01 9.67
N ILE A 394 -9.21 -6.77 9.92
CA ILE A 394 -8.11 -7.63 9.47
C ILE A 394 -8.18 -8.96 10.21
N TRP A 395 -8.53 -8.94 11.51
CA TRP A 395 -8.58 -10.13 12.34
C TRP A 395 -10.01 -10.63 12.55
N ASN A 396 -10.15 -11.95 12.69
CA ASN A 396 -11.41 -12.57 13.07
C ASN A 396 -11.97 -11.91 14.34
N THR A 397 -13.13 -11.28 14.17
CA THR A 397 -13.78 -10.48 15.19
C THR A 397 -15.10 -11.13 15.56
N LYS A 398 -15.30 -11.40 16.86
CA LYS A 398 -16.57 -11.95 17.36
C LYS A 398 -17.59 -10.83 17.49
N ILE A 399 -18.85 -11.14 17.25
CA ILE A 399 -19.98 -10.22 17.49
C ILE A 399 -20.92 -10.78 18.55
N VAL A 400 -21.47 -9.90 19.38
CA VAL A 400 -22.50 -10.21 20.37
C VAL A 400 -23.62 -9.18 20.27
N VAL A 401 -24.85 -9.67 20.12
CA VAL A 401 -26.02 -8.82 19.86
C VAL A 401 -27.01 -8.97 21.00
N GLY A 402 -27.45 -7.85 21.58
CA GLY A 402 -28.52 -7.85 22.59
C GLY A 402 -29.28 -6.53 22.59
N GLU A 403 -30.53 -6.55 23.07
CA GLU A 403 -31.38 -5.35 23.12
C GLU A 403 -30.91 -4.37 24.21
N ASN A 404 -30.24 -4.89 25.24
CA ASN A 404 -29.69 -4.16 26.38
C ASN A 404 -28.34 -4.73 26.85
N GLU A 405 -27.65 -3.97 27.71
CA GLU A 405 -26.33 -4.31 28.23
C GLU A 405 -26.29 -5.67 28.94
N MET A 406 -27.27 -5.97 29.78
CA MET A 406 -27.28 -7.21 30.57
C MET A 406 -27.49 -8.44 29.68
N GLU A 407 -28.27 -8.31 28.61
CA GLU A 407 -28.44 -9.37 27.62
C GLU A 407 -27.14 -9.67 26.86
N ILE A 408 -26.39 -8.63 26.51
CA ILE A 408 -25.05 -8.76 25.90
C ILE A 408 -24.12 -9.49 26.88
N VAL A 409 -24.06 -9.03 28.13
CA VAL A 409 -23.20 -9.63 29.18
C VAL A 409 -23.54 -11.10 29.43
N ASN A 410 -24.82 -11.46 29.38
CA ASN A 410 -25.28 -12.85 29.52
C ASN A 410 -24.85 -13.78 28.37
N GLN A 411 -24.49 -13.23 27.21
CA GLN A 411 -24.06 -14.01 26.05
C GLN A 411 -22.53 -14.18 26.00
N LEU A 412 -21.78 -13.47 26.84
CA LEU A 412 -20.30 -13.55 26.89
C LEU A 412 -19.79 -14.74 27.72
N THR A 413 -20.65 -15.69 28.09
CA THR A 413 -20.35 -16.75 29.07
C THR A 413 -19.26 -17.75 28.69
N GLU A 414 -18.92 -17.84 27.40
CA GLU A 414 -17.88 -18.75 26.90
C GLU A 414 -16.54 -18.02 26.65
N GLU A 415 -16.50 -16.71 26.90
CA GLU A 415 -15.28 -15.92 26.73
C GLU A 415 -14.37 -16.04 27.95
N GLU A 416 -13.08 -16.16 27.71
CA GLU A 416 -12.05 -16.20 28.74
C GLU A 416 -10.91 -15.23 28.38
N ASN A 417 -10.13 -14.84 29.40
CA ASN A 417 -8.94 -14.01 29.24
C ASN A 417 -9.20 -12.64 28.59
N VAL A 418 -10.38 -12.06 28.79
CA VAL A 418 -10.65 -10.70 28.31
C VAL A 418 -9.85 -9.72 29.16
N THR A 419 -8.93 -8.99 28.52
CA THR A 419 -7.99 -8.08 29.17
C THR A 419 -8.56 -6.67 29.35
N ALA A 420 -9.60 -6.31 28.60
CA ALA A 420 -10.17 -4.97 28.67
C ALA A 420 -11.62 -4.88 28.17
N ILE A 421 -12.31 -3.83 28.62
CA ILE A 421 -13.58 -3.35 28.06
C ILE A 421 -13.39 -1.89 27.64
N VAL A 422 -13.90 -1.54 26.47
CA VAL A 422 -13.94 -0.17 25.96
C VAL A 422 -15.39 0.23 25.71
N GLY A 423 -15.81 1.34 26.29
CA GLY A 423 -17.15 1.91 26.12
C GLY A 423 -17.88 2.09 27.45
N GLN A 424 -19.17 2.42 27.37
CA GLN A 424 -20.02 2.60 28.54
C GLN A 424 -20.51 1.22 29.02
N ILE A 425 -20.34 0.94 30.31
CA ILE A 425 -20.78 -0.31 30.95
C ILE A 425 -21.09 -0.06 32.44
N SER A 426 -22.14 -0.68 32.97
CA SER A 426 -22.49 -0.55 34.40
C SER A 426 -21.59 -1.39 35.32
N GLU A 427 -21.52 -1.01 36.60
CA GLU A 427 -20.75 -1.76 37.61
C GLU A 427 -21.25 -3.18 37.77
N ASP A 428 -22.57 -3.38 37.81
CA ASP A 428 -23.20 -4.71 37.94
C ASP A 428 -22.77 -5.66 36.81
N SER A 429 -22.68 -5.13 35.59
CA SER A 429 -22.21 -5.87 34.42
C SER A 429 -20.73 -6.23 34.53
N VAL A 430 -19.89 -5.30 34.97
CA VAL A 430 -18.46 -5.57 35.16
C VAL A 430 -18.24 -6.60 36.27
N ASP A 431 -18.92 -6.47 37.41
CA ASP A 431 -18.86 -7.43 38.52
C ASP A 431 -19.22 -8.84 38.04
N LYS A 432 -20.30 -8.94 37.25
CA LYS A 432 -20.71 -10.21 36.66
C LYS A 432 -19.65 -10.82 35.74
N LEU A 433 -19.00 -10.02 34.91
CA LEU A 433 -17.95 -10.52 34.01
C LEU A 433 -16.71 -10.98 34.78
N LEU A 434 -16.35 -10.30 35.88
CA LEU A 434 -15.25 -10.70 36.78
C LEU A 434 -15.58 -11.99 37.54
N ARG A 435 -16.77 -12.08 38.15
CA ARG A 435 -17.22 -13.28 38.89
C ARG A 435 -17.29 -14.53 38.01
N ASN A 436 -17.60 -14.35 36.73
CA ASN A 436 -17.64 -15.45 35.77
C ASN A 436 -16.28 -15.74 35.11
N HIS A 437 -15.20 -15.10 35.54
CA HIS A 437 -13.84 -15.24 34.99
C HIS A 437 -13.73 -14.92 33.48
N ILE A 438 -14.67 -14.13 32.97
CA ILE A 438 -14.64 -13.63 31.59
C ILE A 438 -13.58 -12.53 31.50
N LEU A 439 -13.68 -11.55 32.41
CA LEU A 439 -12.65 -10.53 32.61
C LEU A 439 -11.51 -11.06 33.48
N GLN A 440 -10.28 -10.72 33.10
CA GLN A 440 -9.12 -10.92 33.95
C GLN A 440 -9.18 -10.02 35.20
N GLU A 441 -8.57 -10.47 36.29
CA GLU A 441 -8.55 -9.71 37.56
C GLU A 441 -7.85 -8.36 37.43
N ASP A 442 -6.86 -8.23 36.54
CA ASP A 442 -6.14 -6.99 36.25
C ASP A 442 -6.65 -6.27 34.98
N ALA A 443 -7.89 -6.58 34.55
CA ALA A 443 -8.46 -6.01 33.34
C ALA A 443 -8.61 -4.48 33.41
N SER A 444 -8.50 -3.84 32.25
CA SER A 444 -8.72 -2.41 32.08
C SER A 444 -10.15 -2.11 31.64
N ILE A 445 -10.87 -1.30 32.41
CA ILE A 445 -12.17 -0.74 32.06
C ILE A 445 -11.94 0.67 31.54
N ILE A 446 -12.18 0.87 30.25
CA ILE A 446 -11.92 2.12 29.56
C ILE A 446 -13.24 2.80 29.22
N ILE A 447 -13.57 3.83 29.97
CA ILE A 447 -14.82 4.59 29.84
C ILE A 447 -14.56 5.79 28.95
N LEU A 448 -15.43 5.99 27.96
CA LEU A 448 -15.39 7.17 27.08
C LEU A 448 -16.53 8.10 27.46
N ASP A 449 -16.20 9.33 27.87
CA ASP A 449 -17.23 10.27 28.32
C ASP A 449 -16.96 11.72 27.91
N LYS A 450 -18.04 12.49 27.80
CA LYS A 450 -17.99 13.91 27.40
C LYS A 450 -17.58 14.82 28.54
N LYS A 451 -17.74 14.35 29.77
CA LYS A 451 -17.42 15.05 31.00
C LYS A 451 -16.82 14.06 31.97
N GLU A 452 -16.10 14.59 32.94
CA GLU A 452 -15.66 13.76 34.05
C GLU A 452 -16.88 13.22 34.79
N CYS A 453 -16.93 11.90 34.90
CA CYS A 453 -17.93 11.15 35.64
C CYS A 453 -17.27 10.50 36.85
N GLU A 454 -18.03 10.28 37.93
CA GLU A 454 -17.50 9.50 39.05
C GLU A 454 -17.10 8.11 38.55
N LEU A 455 -15.83 7.76 38.77
CA LEU A 455 -15.29 6.48 38.36
C LEU A 455 -15.94 5.38 39.18
N PRO A 456 -16.25 4.22 38.57
CA PRO A 456 -16.82 3.11 39.29
C PRO A 456 -16.14 2.75 40.62
N ALA A 457 -16.94 2.43 41.62
CA ALA A 457 -16.51 1.97 42.94
C ALA A 457 -16.07 0.49 42.93
N ILE A 458 -16.21 -0.21 41.80
CA ILE A 458 -15.86 -1.64 41.65
C ILE A 458 -14.41 -1.98 42.05
N HIS A 459 -13.51 -1.01 42.04
CA HIS A 459 -12.14 -1.16 42.55
C HIS A 459 -12.06 -1.47 44.05
N GLU A 460 -13.09 -1.12 44.84
CA GLU A 460 -13.17 -1.48 46.27
C GLU A 460 -13.34 -2.99 46.47
N GLU A 461 -14.09 -3.66 45.59
CA GLU A 461 -14.28 -5.12 45.59
C GLU A 461 -13.16 -5.83 44.82
N TYR A 462 -12.65 -5.22 43.75
CA TYR A 462 -11.59 -5.77 42.89
C TYR A 462 -10.40 -4.81 42.75
N PRO A 463 -9.44 -4.83 43.70
CA PRO A 463 -8.32 -3.89 43.73
C PRO A 463 -7.38 -3.97 42.52
N SER A 464 -7.35 -5.10 41.81
CA SER A 464 -6.49 -5.30 40.64
C SER A 464 -7.09 -4.68 39.37
N VAL A 465 -8.41 -4.46 39.35
CA VAL A 465 -9.11 -3.90 38.18
C VAL A 465 -8.72 -2.45 37.99
N ARG A 466 -8.42 -2.10 36.75
CA ARG A 466 -8.01 -0.75 36.38
C ARG A 466 -9.18 0.01 35.76
N ILE A 467 -9.37 1.25 36.15
CA ILE A 467 -10.40 2.12 35.58
C ILE A 467 -9.71 3.32 34.93
N CYS A 468 -9.88 3.46 33.62
CA CYS A 468 -9.39 4.57 32.83
C CYS A 468 -10.57 5.31 32.22
N SER A 469 -10.81 6.55 32.64
CA SER A 469 -11.77 7.43 31.97
C SER A 469 -11.04 8.29 30.95
N LEU A 470 -11.52 8.31 29.70
CA LEU A 470 -11.10 9.28 28.70
C LEU A 470 -12.20 10.32 28.56
N VAL A 471 -11.90 11.53 29.01
CA VAL A 471 -12.81 12.67 28.95
C VAL A 471 -12.50 13.52 27.72
N TYR A 472 -13.51 13.80 26.91
CA TYR A 472 -13.38 14.61 25.68
C TYR A 472 -14.48 15.67 25.58
N ASN A 473 -14.16 16.87 25.10
CA ASN A 473 -15.14 17.97 24.99
C ASN A 473 -15.73 18.07 23.57
N GLU A 474 -17.06 18.21 23.44
CA GLU A 474 -17.77 18.39 22.16
C GLU A 474 -17.43 19.70 21.41
N LYS A 475 -17.09 20.78 22.13
CA LYS A 475 -16.75 22.11 21.60
C LYS A 475 -15.26 22.34 21.39
N SER A 476 -14.39 21.59 22.08
CA SER A 476 -12.93 21.58 21.84
C SER A 476 -12.55 20.86 20.56
N LEU A 477 -13.53 20.55 19.73
CA LEU A 477 -13.37 19.92 18.44
C LEU A 477 -13.49 20.92 17.29
N ASP A 478 -13.44 22.23 17.59
CA ASP A 478 -13.12 23.30 16.65
C ASP A 478 -11.92 24.09 17.19
N ILE A 479 -10.69 23.76 16.76
CA ILE A 479 -9.50 24.42 17.31
C ILE A 479 -8.60 25.01 16.24
N ILE A 480 -7.98 26.14 16.58
CA ILE A 480 -6.91 26.84 15.89
C ILE A 480 -5.61 26.44 16.62
N ASN A 481 -4.63 25.84 15.92
CA ASN A 481 -3.27 25.59 16.43
C ASN A 481 -2.27 25.48 15.25
N ASP A 482 -1.04 25.95 15.44
CA ASP A 482 0.04 26.12 14.44
C ASP A 482 1.01 24.93 14.35
N ASN A 483 0.55 23.68 14.53
CA ASN A 483 1.36 22.49 14.26
C ASN A 483 1.10 22.01 12.82
N TRP A 484 2.14 21.77 12.02
CA TRP A 484 2.01 21.33 10.62
C TRP A 484 1.09 20.11 10.45
N THR A 485 1.16 19.12 11.34
CA THR A 485 0.32 17.91 11.24
C THR A 485 -1.17 18.24 11.47
N TYR A 486 -1.46 19.19 12.37
CA TYR A 486 -2.82 19.67 12.64
C TYR A 486 -3.32 20.65 11.57
N GLU A 487 -2.52 21.62 11.14
CA GLU A 487 -2.86 22.51 10.02
C GLU A 487 -3.06 21.71 8.74
N PHE A 488 -2.27 20.64 8.54
CA PHE A 488 -2.53 19.65 7.51
C PHE A 488 -3.89 19.02 7.78
N MET A 489 -4.09 18.21 8.82
CA MET A 489 -5.35 17.50 9.08
C MET A 489 -6.61 18.39 9.08
N LYS A 490 -6.56 19.60 9.64
CA LYS A 490 -7.67 20.56 9.69
C LYS A 490 -7.99 21.18 8.33
N ARG A 491 -6.99 21.50 7.49
CA ARG A 491 -7.23 22.00 6.13
C ARG A 491 -7.80 20.95 5.19
N ASN A 492 -7.66 19.70 5.59
CA ASN A 492 -7.65 18.58 4.67
C ASN A 492 -8.69 17.51 5.00
N LEU A 493 -9.04 17.31 6.28
CA LEU A 493 -9.91 16.24 6.73
C LEU A 493 -11.21 16.79 7.30
N PRO A 494 -12.33 16.05 7.13
CA PRO A 494 -13.53 16.31 7.90
C PRO A 494 -13.26 16.20 9.41
N ILE A 495 -13.78 17.15 10.20
CA ILE A 495 -13.56 17.24 11.65
C ILE A 495 -14.03 15.97 12.39
N GLU A 496 -14.94 15.23 11.78
CA GLU A 496 -15.51 13.97 12.27
C GLU A 496 -14.50 12.81 12.26
N MET A 497 -13.43 12.87 11.45
CA MET A 497 -12.41 11.81 11.34
C MET A 497 -11.23 11.99 12.32
N ILE A 498 -10.99 13.21 12.81
CA ILE A 498 -9.86 13.53 13.69
C ILE A 498 -10.09 12.98 15.11
N ARG A 499 -11.32 13.07 15.61
CA ARG A 499 -11.71 12.78 17.01
C ARG A 499 -11.52 11.31 17.41
N PRO A 500 -12.03 10.36 16.61
CA PRO A 500 -11.89 8.94 16.93
C PRO A 500 -10.44 8.43 16.89
N THR A 501 -9.57 9.07 16.10
CA THR A 501 -8.13 8.74 16.03
C THR A 501 -7.42 8.98 17.35
N TYR A 502 -7.59 10.17 17.95
CA TYR A 502 -6.98 10.49 19.24
C TYR A 502 -7.56 9.67 20.39
N LEU A 503 -8.87 9.41 20.37
CA LEU A 503 -9.50 8.52 21.36
C LEU A 503 -8.92 7.11 21.28
N ALA A 504 -8.72 6.56 20.08
CA ALA A 504 -8.10 5.26 19.92
C ALA A 504 -6.62 5.23 20.34
N PHE A 505 -5.86 6.32 20.15
CA PHE A 505 -4.51 6.42 20.72
C PHE A 505 -4.52 6.47 22.25
N GLY A 506 -5.48 7.17 22.85
CA GLY A 506 -5.66 7.20 24.30
C GLY A 506 -6.03 5.83 24.85
N ILE A 507 -6.98 5.13 24.23
CA ILE A 507 -7.35 3.74 24.56
C ILE A 507 -6.11 2.85 24.44
N GLY A 508 -5.38 2.96 23.32
CA GLY A 508 -4.15 2.22 23.09
C GLY A 508 -3.12 2.45 24.20
N TRP A 509 -2.96 3.69 24.69
CA TRP A 509 -2.10 4.01 25.82
C TRP A 509 -2.60 3.40 27.15
N CYS A 510 -3.90 3.46 27.43
CA CYS A 510 -4.53 2.83 28.62
C CYS A 510 -4.34 1.31 28.67
N LEU A 511 -4.10 0.69 27.51
CA LEU A 511 -3.86 -0.75 27.38
C LEU A 511 -2.38 -1.13 27.42
N ARG A 512 -1.44 -0.18 27.35
CA ARG A 512 0.00 -0.51 27.41
C ARG A 512 0.46 -0.85 28.82
N LYS A 513 1.59 -1.56 28.92
CA LYS A 513 2.19 -1.96 30.19
C LYS A 513 2.55 -0.75 31.07
N GLU A 514 2.92 0.37 30.47
CA GLU A 514 3.33 1.58 31.17
C GLU A 514 2.17 2.22 31.95
N SER A 515 0.93 2.13 31.43
CA SER A 515 -0.23 2.67 32.13
C SER A 515 -0.70 1.76 33.27
N LYS A 516 -0.29 0.48 33.30
CA LYS A 516 -0.60 -0.47 34.39
C LYS A 516 -0.06 -0.06 35.76
N LEU A 517 0.76 0.99 35.85
CA LEU A 517 1.18 1.60 37.11
C LEU A 517 0.04 2.36 37.83
N PHE A 518 -1.06 2.64 37.15
CA PHE A 518 -2.21 3.38 37.69
C PHE A 518 -3.46 2.50 37.74
N THR A 519 -4.09 2.43 38.91
CA THR A 519 -5.35 1.71 39.16
C THR A 519 -6.59 2.53 38.80
N LYS A 520 -6.54 3.85 39.03
CA LYS A 520 -7.56 4.81 38.57
C LYS A 520 -6.89 5.95 37.85
N MET A 521 -7.48 6.36 36.74
CA MET A 521 -6.97 7.45 35.94
C MET A 521 -8.08 8.13 35.15
N THR A 522 -7.99 9.44 35.05
CA THR A 522 -8.74 10.23 34.08
C THR A 522 -7.73 10.83 33.12
N LEU A 523 -7.92 10.60 31.82
CA LEU A 523 -7.15 11.23 30.77
C LEU A 523 -8.05 12.27 30.11
N TYR A 524 -7.66 13.53 30.23
CA TYR A 524 -8.30 14.61 29.50
C TYR A 524 -7.62 14.71 28.15
N LEU A 525 -8.41 14.63 27.08
CA LEU A 525 -7.93 15.10 25.80
C LEU A 525 -7.75 16.62 25.90
N ASP A 526 -6.50 17.06 25.98
CA ASP A 526 -6.15 18.47 26.17
C ASP A 526 -6.79 19.35 25.10
N GLU A 527 -7.02 20.62 25.40
CA GLU A 527 -7.49 21.61 24.43
C GLU A 527 -6.52 21.73 23.23
N SER A 528 -5.25 21.33 23.36
CA SER A 528 -4.34 21.27 22.21
C SER A 528 -4.59 20.08 21.26
N LEU A 529 -5.32 19.04 21.71
CA LEU A 529 -5.40 17.70 21.12
C LEU A 529 -4.04 17.00 20.90
N ASP A 530 -2.93 17.57 21.37
CA ASP A 530 -1.57 17.05 21.11
C ASP A 530 -1.19 15.89 22.05
N LYS A 531 -1.86 15.77 23.19
CA LYS A 531 -1.59 14.76 24.22
C LYS A 531 -2.80 14.60 25.14
N PHE A 532 -2.87 13.43 25.77
CA PHE A 532 -3.67 13.29 26.96
C PHE A 532 -2.92 13.90 28.16
N VAL A 533 -3.63 14.61 29.01
CA VAL A 533 -3.13 15.08 30.30
C VAL A 533 -3.79 14.26 31.39
N LEU A 534 -2.96 13.75 32.30
CA LEU A 534 -3.34 12.97 33.47
C LEU A 534 -4.02 13.85 34.53
#